data_AF-A0A8T4ZJT0-F1
#
_entry.id   AF-A0A8T4ZJT0-F1
#
_cell.length_a   1.000
_cell.length_b   1.000
_cell.length_c   1.000
_cell.angle_alpha   90.00
_cell.angle_beta   90.00
_cell.angle_gamma   90.00
#
_symmetry.space_group_name_H-M   'P 1'
#
loop_
_entity.id
_entity.type
_entity.pdbx_description
1 polymer ?
#
loop_
_entity_poly.entity_id
_entity_poly.type
_entity_poly.pdbx_seq_one_letter_code
_entity_poly.pdbx_strand_id
1 'polypeptide(L)'
;MVETRLQAIQTLETTLKLTKNADHLLLHFTDILGLLKGRTIPADQAKTALTQGIPFDGSSINGGVNIEESDMTMKPDPTTFTVCPYYFYDKSVATFICDITTPDGEPFANDPRYILKKVTQKIRQEGYEPTAAAELEFYLVKRTRQSTIEPVENHIADKQRYFDNAPGRDLTEPYRMDLSQTLSAMGITVERQHHEVGSAQNEVTIKYSDPQTTSDNITKHKFAAKAIADKKYGWTATFMPKPWMGRAGSGMHIHIGLVDLKTGRNPLYDPDSYANISQKGRYFIGGILDHARALSALAASTVNSYKRLVPGYEAPVYVAWSRRNRSALVRIPAFTSEKEARVEFRCPDPLCNSYLVYAAVFEAGVEGIKKKIDPGDAVDINLYHLSEIERKKLRIKMLPTSLKEALEEWKSDGICVTALGKETAEAYVALKTREWAEYAQHAPKSGNEVTEWEIEKYLYA
;
A
#
# COMPACT_ATOMS: atom_id res chain seq x y z
N MET A 1 11.49 27.11 5.48
CA MET A 1 12.43 26.37 6.36
C MET A 1 11.76 25.08 6.74
N VAL A 2 11.88 24.10 5.84
CA VAL A 2 11.61 22.69 6.11
C VAL A 2 12.56 22.30 7.23
N GLU A 3 12.07 21.78 8.34
CA GLU A 3 12.92 21.30 9.42
C GLU A 3 13.83 20.21 8.87
N THR A 4 15.03 20.64 8.51
CA THR A 4 16.26 19.87 8.35
C THR A 4 16.61 19.19 9.68
N ARG A 5 15.83 18.17 10.04
CA ARG A 5 16.22 17.15 11.01
C ARG A 5 16.54 15.87 10.24
N LEU A 6 17.82 15.78 9.86
CA LEU A 6 18.56 14.51 9.73
C LEU A 6 17.94 13.44 8.81
N GLN A 7 17.75 13.75 7.53
CA GLN A 7 18.36 12.87 6.53
C GLN A 7 19.77 13.40 6.31
N ALA A 8 20.69 13.10 7.23
CA ALA A 8 22.08 13.10 6.81
C ALA A 8 22.10 12.17 5.59
N ILE A 9 22.57 12.65 4.43
CA ILE A 9 22.93 11.75 3.33
C ILE A 9 23.80 10.69 3.99
N GLN A 10 23.25 9.49 4.16
CA GLN A 10 23.92 8.44 4.88
C GLN A 10 25.03 8.01 3.95
N THR A 11 26.20 8.61 4.15
CA THR A 11 27.32 8.40 3.26
C THR A 11 27.65 6.92 3.29
N LEU A 12 28.14 6.40 2.16
CA LEU A 12 28.60 5.00 2.09
C LEU A 12 29.50 4.65 3.28
N GLU A 13 30.38 5.57 3.70
CA GLU A 13 31.25 5.40 4.87
C GLU A 13 30.46 5.28 6.18
N THR A 14 29.48 6.15 6.42
CA THR A 14 28.60 6.08 7.60
C THR A 14 27.85 4.76 7.64
N THR A 15 27.26 4.34 6.52
CA THR A 15 26.51 3.09 6.41
C THR A 15 27.41 1.88 6.69
N LEU A 16 28.62 1.85 6.12
CA LEU A 16 29.60 0.78 6.38
C LEU A 16 30.05 0.71 7.84
N LYS A 17 30.11 1.84 8.55
CA LYS A 17 30.39 1.85 9.99
C LYS A 17 29.23 1.24 10.78
N LEU A 18 27.99 1.57 10.41
CA LEU A 18 26.80 1.06 11.09
C LEU A 18 26.62 -0.45 10.89
N THR A 19 26.91 -0.97 9.69
CA THR A 19 26.77 -2.41 9.40
C THR A 19 27.72 -3.29 10.21
N LYS A 20 28.83 -2.75 10.73
CA LYS A 20 29.76 -3.51 11.59
C LYS A 20 29.17 -3.95 12.92
N ASN A 21 28.05 -3.36 13.34
CA ASN A 21 27.35 -3.74 14.57
C ASN A 21 26.30 -4.84 14.33
N ALA A 22 26.17 -5.35 13.11
CA ALA A 22 25.29 -6.45 12.76
C ALA A 22 26.09 -7.71 12.44
N ASP A 23 25.50 -8.87 12.72
CA ASP A 23 26.00 -10.18 12.29
C ASP A 23 25.58 -10.46 10.84
N HIS A 24 24.35 -10.06 10.49
CA HIS A 24 23.74 -10.32 9.18
C HIS A 24 23.04 -9.08 8.61
N LEU A 25 22.97 -9.03 7.27
CA LEU A 25 22.21 -8.04 6.52
C LEU A 25 21.09 -8.73 5.74
N LEU A 26 19.86 -8.25 5.89
CA LEU A 26 18.71 -8.62 5.08
C LEU A 26 18.54 -7.62 3.93
N LEU A 27 18.78 -8.08 2.72
CA LEU A 27 18.58 -7.31 1.51
C LEU A 27 17.18 -7.58 1.00
N HIS A 28 16.30 -6.58 1.09
CA HIS A 28 14.90 -6.67 0.70
C HIS A 28 14.64 -5.98 -0.63
N PHE A 29 13.72 -6.51 -1.43
CA PHE A 29 13.10 -5.81 -2.56
C PHE A 29 11.66 -6.29 -2.70
N THR A 30 10.89 -5.67 -3.60
CA THR A 30 9.47 -6.02 -3.81
C THR A 30 9.26 -6.48 -5.25
N ASP A 31 8.59 -7.61 -5.46
CA ASP A 31 8.20 -8.04 -6.80
C ASP A 31 7.00 -7.25 -7.34
N ILE A 32 6.61 -7.41 -8.61
CA ILE A 32 5.51 -6.61 -9.19
C ILE A 32 4.14 -6.89 -8.56
N LEU A 33 3.99 -7.98 -7.81
CA LEU A 33 2.76 -8.28 -7.06
C LEU A 33 2.72 -7.63 -5.68
N GLY A 34 3.81 -7.01 -5.23
CA GLY A 34 3.88 -6.35 -3.92
C GLY A 34 4.43 -7.24 -2.81
N LEU A 35 4.94 -8.44 -3.16
CA LEU A 35 5.48 -9.37 -2.19
C LEU A 35 6.93 -9.01 -1.84
N LEU A 36 7.23 -9.00 -0.54
CA LEU A 36 8.59 -8.79 -0.05
C LEU A 36 9.46 -10.02 -0.38
N LYS A 37 10.55 -9.78 -1.09
CA LYS A 37 11.58 -10.76 -1.44
C LYS A 37 12.91 -10.31 -0.87
N GLY A 38 13.89 -11.20 -0.82
CA GLY A 38 15.21 -10.81 -0.37
C GLY A 38 16.20 -11.94 -0.19
N ARG A 39 17.38 -11.57 0.31
CA ARG A 39 18.47 -12.47 0.67
C ARG A 39 19.14 -12.01 1.95
N THR A 40 19.56 -12.97 2.77
CA THR A 40 20.41 -12.73 3.95
C THR A 40 21.87 -12.91 3.56
N ILE A 41 22.73 -11.97 3.92
CA ILE A 41 24.19 -12.07 3.75
C ILE A 41 24.90 -11.84 5.09
N PRO A 42 26.13 -12.35 5.30
CA PRO A 42 26.97 -11.94 6.41
C PRO A 42 27.30 -10.44 6.33
N ALA A 43 27.44 -9.78 7.49
CA ALA A 43 27.72 -8.34 7.52
C ALA A 43 29.10 -7.95 6.95
N ASP A 44 30.05 -8.88 6.87
CA ASP A 44 31.35 -8.64 6.20
C ASP A 44 31.22 -8.37 4.69
N GLN A 45 30.11 -8.81 4.07
CA GLN A 45 29.78 -8.54 2.68
C GLN A 45 29.20 -7.14 2.45
N ALA A 46 29.01 -6.32 3.50
CA ALA A 46 28.40 -5.00 3.40
C ALA A 46 29.05 -4.11 2.34
N LYS A 47 30.40 -4.10 2.28
CA LYS A 47 31.14 -3.31 1.29
C LYS A 47 30.79 -3.73 -0.13
N THR A 48 30.90 -5.02 -0.42
CA THR A 48 30.55 -5.58 -1.73
C THR A 48 29.10 -5.28 -2.09
N ALA A 49 28.16 -5.53 -1.18
CA ALA A 49 26.74 -5.27 -1.40
C ALA A 49 26.48 -3.79 -1.74
N LEU A 50 27.01 -2.85 -0.96
CA LEU A 50 26.79 -1.42 -1.18
C LEU A 50 27.53 -0.89 -2.42
N THR A 51 28.73 -1.39 -2.74
CA THR A 51 29.52 -0.86 -3.87
C THR A 51 29.25 -1.55 -5.21
N GLN A 52 28.97 -2.85 -5.21
CA GLN A 52 28.78 -3.67 -6.41
C GLN A 52 27.34 -4.18 -6.53
N GLY A 53 26.67 -4.45 -5.41
CA GLY A 53 25.38 -5.15 -5.40
C GLY A 53 25.58 -6.66 -5.20
N ILE A 54 24.49 -7.39 -4.99
CA ILE A 54 24.50 -8.85 -4.81
C ILE A 54 23.71 -9.51 -5.95
N PRO A 55 24.28 -10.48 -6.68
CA PRO A 55 23.59 -11.15 -7.76
C PRO A 55 22.51 -12.10 -7.24
N PHE A 56 21.42 -12.27 -7.99
CA PHE A 56 20.35 -13.23 -7.71
C PHE A 56 19.65 -13.67 -9.00
N ASP A 57 18.90 -14.77 -8.91
CA ASP A 57 18.06 -15.27 -10.01
C ASP A 57 16.75 -14.48 -10.09
N GLY A 58 16.67 -13.60 -11.10
CA GLY A 58 15.50 -12.82 -11.44
C GLY A 58 14.39 -13.61 -12.15
N SER A 59 14.69 -14.79 -12.72
CA SER A 59 13.67 -15.61 -13.40
C SER A 59 12.69 -16.29 -12.43
N SER A 60 13.12 -16.45 -11.18
CA SER A 60 12.29 -16.93 -10.07
C SER A 60 11.41 -15.85 -9.43
N ILE A 61 11.42 -14.61 -9.94
CA ILE A 61 10.65 -13.48 -9.42
C ILE A 61 9.46 -13.18 -10.31
N ASN A 62 8.29 -12.92 -9.70
CA ASN A 62 7.11 -12.49 -10.45
C ASN A 62 7.39 -11.17 -11.17
N GLY A 63 7.22 -11.15 -12.50
CA GLY A 63 7.55 -9.99 -13.33
C GLY A 63 9.04 -9.75 -13.52
N GLY A 64 9.86 -10.72 -13.16
CA GLY A 64 11.29 -10.72 -13.44
C GLY A 64 11.62 -11.00 -14.90
N VAL A 65 12.81 -11.55 -15.13
CA VAL A 65 13.41 -11.80 -16.44
C VAL A 65 13.16 -13.24 -16.90
N ASN A 66 13.40 -13.53 -18.18
CA ASN A 66 13.33 -14.90 -18.68
C ASN A 66 14.51 -15.74 -18.14
N ILE A 67 14.40 -17.07 -18.24
CA ILE A 67 15.42 -17.98 -17.69
C ILE A 67 16.78 -17.80 -18.37
N GLU A 68 16.79 -17.41 -19.65
CA GLU A 68 17.98 -17.14 -20.46
C GLU A 68 18.71 -15.86 -20.04
N GLU A 69 18.03 -14.95 -19.33
CA GLU A 69 18.53 -13.65 -18.86
C GLU A 69 18.42 -13.53 -17.33
N SER A 70 18.48 -14.66 -16.62
CA SER A 70 18.11 -14.79 -15.21
C SER A 70 18.96 -13.96 -14.23
N ASP A 71 20.22 -13.66 -14.55
CA ASP A 71 21.10 -12.95 -13.63
C ASP A 71 20.68 -11.49 -13.45
N MET A 72 20.34 -11.12 -12.22
CA MET A 72 19.98 -9.76 -11.82
C MET A 72 20.77 -9.35 -10.57
N THR A 73 20.83 -8.05 -10.29
CA THR A 73 21.57 -7.53 -9.11
C THR A 73 20.63 -6.78 -8.18
N MET A 74 20.66 -7.13 -6.88
CA MET A 74 20.02 -6.33 -5.83
C MET A 74 21.04 -5.35 -5.26
N LYS A 75 20.73 -4.05 -5.37
CA LYS A 75 21.58 -2.95 -4.96
C LYS A 75 21.00 -2.25 -3.72
N PRO A 76 21.58 -2.43 -2.53
CA PRO A 76 21.06 -1.82 -1.30
C PRO A 76 21.08 -0.29 -1.39
N ASP A 77 19.95 0.34 -1.06
CA ASP A 77 19.86 1.79 -0.89
C ASP A 77 20.30 2.18 0.52
N PRO A 78 21.44 2.87 0.70
CA PRO A 78 21.99 3.20 2.01
C PRO A 78 21.03 3.99 2.89
N THR A 79 20.13 4.79 2.29
CA THR A 79 19.17 5.63 3.02
C THR A 79 18.06 4.84 3.71
N THR A 80 17.93 3.57 3.35
CA THR A 80 16.89 2.67 3.87
C THR A 80 17.39 1.79 5.02
N PHE A 81 18.67 1.92 5.40
CA PHE A 81 19.29 1.15 6.48
C PHE A 81 18.46 1.22 7.76
N THR A 82 18.13 0.06 8.31
CA THR A 82 17.52 -0.03 9.63
C THR A 82 17.98 -1.28 10.37
N VAL A 83 18.04 -1.20 11.70
CA VAL A 83 18.35 -2.35 12.56
C VAL A 83 17.04 -3.06 12.91
N CYS A 84 17.01 -4.37 12.79
CA CYS A 84 15.91 -5.19 13.28
C CYS A 84 16.05 -5.38 14.80
N PRO A 85 14.95 -5.40 15.57
CA PRO A 85 15.01 -5.77 16.97
C PRO A 85 15.66 -7.15 17.14
N TYR A 86 16.54 -7.28 18.14
CA TYR A 86 17.33 -8.51 18.37
C TYR A 86 16.45 -9.77 18.48
N TYR A 87 15.29 -9.66 19.15
CA TYR A 87 14.36 -10.77 19.37
C TYR A 87 13.68 -11.29 18.09
N PHE A 88 13.87 -10.64 16.94
CA PHE A 88 13.39 -11.21 15.66
C PHE A 88 14.15 -12.47 15.28
N TYR A 89 15.45 -12.53 15.60
CA TYR A 89 16.38 -13.55 15.10
C TYR A 89 17.34 -14.11 16.15
N ASP A 90 17.30 -13.59 17.37
CA ASP A 90 18.31 -13.83 18.42
C ASP A 90 19.74 -13.55 17.94
N LYS A 91 19.87 -12.54 17.06
CA LYS A 91 21.11 -12.07 16.42
C LYS A 91 21.01 -10.59 16.10
N SER A 92 22.14 -9.91 15.94
CA SER A 92 22.17 -8.53 15.49
C SER A 92 21.95 -8.50 13.98
N VAL A 93 20.79 -8.02 13.53
CA VAL A 93 20.42 -8.00 12.11
C VAL A 93 20.10 -6.59 11.68
N ALA A 94 20.63 -6.17 10.53
CA ALA A 94 20.23 -4.94 9.86
C ALA A 94 19.61 -5.25 8.50
N THR A 95 18.86 -4.31 7.94
CA THR A 95 18.19 -4.49 6.65
C THR A 95 18.30 -3.25 5.78
N PHE A 96 18.28 -3.49 4.47
CA PHE A 96 18.19 -2.50 3.41
C PHE A 96 17.03 -2.87 2.48
N ILE A 97 16.40 -1.86 1.90
CA ILE A 97 15.63 -2.01 0.67
C ILE A 97 16.59 -1.79 -0.51
N CYS A 98 16.46 -2.61 -1.53
CA CYS A 98 17.32 -2.63 -2.69
C CYS A 98 16.56 -2.15 -3.93
N ASP A 99 17.25 -1.37 -4.76
CA ASP A 99 16.89 -1.21 -6.17
C ASP A 99 17.38 -2.45 -6.93
N ILE A 100 16.68 -2.84 -7.99
CA ILE A 100 17.11 -3.93 -8.87
C ILE A 100 17.77 -3.37 -10.13
N THR A 101 18.90 -3.94 -10.51
CA THR A 101 19.63 -3.58 -11.74
C THR A 101 19.92 -4.82 -12.58
N THR A 102 20.14 -4.62 -13.87
CA THR A 102 20.74 -5.63 -14.76
C THR A 102 22.20 -5.90 -14.34
N PRO A 103 22.83 -6.97 -14.85
CA PRO A 103 24.26 -7.24 -14.62
C PRO A 103 25.17 -6.10 -15.08
N ASP A 104 24.76 -5.34 -16.09
CA ASP A 104 25.50 -4.18 -16.61
C ASP A 104 25.35 -2.93 -15.73
N GLY A 105 24.53 -2.99 -14.68
CA GLY A 105 24.30 -1.91 -13.72
C GLY A 105 23.16 -0.95 -14.09
N GLU A 106 22.43 -1.22 -15.16
CA GLU A 106 21.27 -0.40 -15.56
C GLU A 106 20.06 -0.70 -14.67
N PRO A 107 19.25 0.31 -14.29
CA PRO A 107 18.03 0.08 -13.51
C PRO A 107 17.06 -0.88 -14.21
N PHE A 108 16.53 -1.84 -13.47
CA PHE A 108 15.58 -2.79 -14.02
C PHE A 108 14.22 -2.14 -14.22
N ALA A 109 13.71 -2.15 -15.46
CA ALA A 109 12.49 -1.46 -15.82
C ALA A 109 11.24 -1.93 -15.05
N ASN A 110 11.18 -3.22 -14.69
CA ASN A 110 10.05 -3.81 -13.96
C ASN A 110 10.19 -3.70 -12.43
N ASP A 111 11.26 -3.11 -11.89
CA ASP A 111 11.37 -2.86 -10.45
C ASP A 111 10.29 -1.84 -10.01
N PRO A 112 9.33 -2.23 -9.15
CA PRO A 112 8.28 -1.33 -8.68
C PRO A 112 8.83 -0.06 -8.04
N ARG A 113 9.95 -0.16 -7.31
CA ARG A 113 10.59 0.97 -6.65
C ARG A 113 11.13 1.96 -7.68
N TYR A 114 11.78 1.45 -8.73
CA TYR A 114 12.26 2.27 -9.84
C TYR A 114 11.12 2.90 -10.66
N ILE A 115 10.02 2.18 -10.87
CA ILE A 115 8.82 2.71 -11.55
C ILE A 115 8.29 3.95 -10.79
N LEU A 116 8.10 3.85 -9.48
CA LEU A 116 7.65 4.99 -8.67
C LEU A 116 8.67 6.14 -8.70
N LYS A 117 9.96 5.83 -8.67
CA LYS A 117 11.03 6.82 -8.78
C LYS A 117 10.95 7.63 -10.09
N LYS A 118 10.71 6.96 -11.24
CA LYS A 118 10.51 7.63 -12.54
C LYS A 118 9.29 8.55 -12.53
N VAL A 119 8.15 8.06 -12.02
CA VAL A 119 6.91 8.86 -11.95
C VAL A 119 7.10 10.09 -11.05
N THR A 120 7.64 9.91 -9.85
CA THR A 120 7.88 11.03 -8.93
C THR A 120 8.89 12.05 -9.50
N GLN A 121 9.91 11.60 -10.23
CA GLN A 121 10.85 12.49 -10.93
C GLN A 121 10.16 13.31 -12.02
N LYS A 122 9.28 12.69 -12.83
CA LYS A 122 8.48 13.39 -13.84
C LYS A 122 7.59 14.46 -13.20
N ILE A 123 6.93 14.15 -12.09
CA ILE A 123 6.08 15.10 -11.36
C ILE A 123 6.89 16.29 -10.82
N ARG A 124 8.10 16.04 -10.33
CA ARG A 124 9.04 17.10 -9.92
C ARG A 124 9.46 17.98 -11.10
N GLN A 125 9.70 17.41 -12.28
CA GLN A 125 9.97 18.17 -13.50
C GLN A 125 8.79 19.06 -13.92
N GLU A 126 7.57 18.67 -13.58
CA GLU A 126 6.36 19.47 -13.78
C GLU A 126 6.14 20.54 -12.68
N GLY A 127 7.03 20.61 -11.69
CA GLY A 127 7.04 21.64 -10.66
C GLY A 127 6.35 21.27 -9.36
N TYR A 128 6.07 19.99 -9.11
CA TYR A 128 5.42 19.53 -7.88
C TYR A 128 6.25 18.50 -7.12
N GLU A 129 6.33 18.63 -5.80
CA GLU A 129 6.80 17.57 -4.90
C GLU A 129 5.60 16.75 -4.42
N PRO A 130 5.52 15.45 -4.74
CA PRO A 130 4.44 14.61 -4.26
C PRO A 130 4.60 14.24 -2.78
N THR A 131 3.48 14.13 -2.06
CA THR A 131 3.44 13.66 -0.67
C THR A 131 2.45 12.51 -0.53
N ALA A 132 2.79 11.51 0.28
CA ALA A 132 2.03 10.28 0.44
C ALA A 132 1.96 9.84 1.91
N ALA A 133 0.83 9.27 2.32
CA ALA A 133 0.66 8.57 3.61
C ALA A 133 -0.29 7.39 3.43
N ALA A 134 -0.23 6.40 4.33
CA ALA A 134 -1.16 5.28 4.31
C ALA A 134 -1.65 4.92 5.72
N GLU A 135 -2.92 4.54 5.81
CA GLU A 135 -3.56 3.92 6.97
C GLU A 135 -3.61 2.42 6.69
N LEU A 136 -2.89 1.59 7.44
CA LEU A 136 -2.83 0.14 7.18
C LEU A 136 -3.67 -0.60 8.23
N GLU A 137 -4.77 -1.20 7.78
CA GLU A 137 -5.56 -2.09 8.60
C GLU A 137 -5.07 -3.54 8.46
N PHE A 138 -5.13 -4.34 9.52
CA PHE A 138 -4.79 -5.75 9.49
C PHE A 138 -5.44 -6.51 10.64
N TYR A 139 -5.52 -7.83 10.53
CA TYR A 139 -6.02 -8.70 11.59
C TYR A 139 -4.90 -9.44 12.29
N LEU A 140 -5.05 -9.66 13.60
CA LEU A 140 -4.28 -10.63 14.36
C LEU A 140 -5.09 -11.90 14.54
N VAL A 141 -4.55 -13.00 14.04
CA VAL A 141 -5.23 -14.29 14.00
C VAL A 141 -4.39 -15.39 14.63
N LYS A 142 -5.06 -16.46 15.04
CA LYS A 142 -4.44 -17.73 15.44
C LYS A 142 -5.09 -18.87 14.67
N ARG A 143 -4.34 -19.95 14.48
CA ARG A 143 -4.89 -21.19 13.93
C ARG A 143 -5.60 -21.97 15.04
N THR A 144 -6.77 -22.50 14.73
CA THR A 144 -7.50 -23.42 15.59
C THR A 144 -6.94 -24.84 15.45
N ARG A 145 -7.38 -25.76 16.33
CA ARG A 145 -7.06 -27.19 16.22
C ARG A 145 -7.60 -27.85 14.95
N GLN A 146 -8.56 -27.21 14.28
CA GLN A 146 -9.17 -27.68 13.02
C GLN A 146 -8.53 -27.03 11.78
N SER A 147 -7.34 -26.43 11.94
CA SER A 147 -6.60 -25.72 10.88
C SER A 147 -7.30 -24.49 10.28
N THR A 148 -8.45 -24.07 10.83
CA THR A 148 -9.12 -22.81 10.49
C THR A 148 -8.43 -21.63 11.18
N ILE A 149 -8.66 -20.42 10.69
CA ILE A 149 -8.20 -19.18 11.35
C ILE A 149 -9.33 -18.55 12.17
N GLU A 150 -8.99 -18.00 13.33
CA GLU A 150 -9.87 -17.15 14.12
C GLU A 150 -9.13 -15.90 14.62
N PRO A 151 -9.82 -14.76 14.84
CA PRO A 151 -9.22 -13.62 15.51
C PRO A 151 -8.69 -14.02 16.89
N VAL A 152 -7.61 -13.38 17.34
CA VAL A 152 -7.06 -13.65 18.69
C VAL A 152 -8.07 -13.30 19.80
N GLU A 153 -9.04 -12.44 19.50
CA GLU A 153 -10.14 -12.00 20.36
C GLU A 153 -11.50 -12.62 20.04
N ASN A 154 -11.55 -13.79 19.40
CA ASN A 154 -12.81 -14.45 18.98
C ASN A 154 -13.79 -14.82 20.12
N HIS A 155 -13.45 -14.53 21.38
CA HIS A 155 -14.27 -14.77 22.57
C HIS A 155 -15.17 -13.57 22.94
N ILE A 156 -15.05 -12.45 22.21
CA ILE A 156 -15.82 -11.21 22.43
C ILE A 156 -16.71 -10.96 21.22
N ALA A 157 -17.83 -10.23 21.41
CA ALA A 157 -18.73 -9.87 20.32
C ALA A 157 -18.00 -9.06 19.24
N ASP A 158 -18.20 -9.42 17.96
CA ASP A 158 -17.54 -8.76 16.81
C ASP A 158 -17.98 -7.31 16.54
N LYS A 159 -19.05 -6.83 17.20
CA LYS A 159 -19.65 -5.52 16.92
C LYS A 159 -19.25 -4.48 17.96
N GLN A 160 -19.19 -3.22 17.54
CA GLN A 160 -18.91 -2.06 18.40
C GLN A 160 -17.53 -2.16 19.09
N ARG A 161 -16.52 -2.55 18.31
CA ARG A 161 -15.14 -2.74 18.77
C ARG A 161 -14.22 -1.57 18.43
N TYR A 162 -14.64 -0.69 17.54
CA TYR A 162 -13.85 0.46 17.11
C TYR A 162 -13.45 1.31 18.31
N PHE A 163 -12.14 1.52 18.49
CA PHE A 163 -11.55 2.25 19.61
C PHE A 163 -11.74 1.58 20.99
N ASP A 164 -12.02 0.27 21.05
CA ASP A 164 -11.92 -0.48 22.30
C ASP A 164 -10.49 -0.34 22.87
N ASN A 165 -10.38 0.03 24.14
CA ASN A 165 -9.13 0.07 24.90
C ASN A 165 -9.28 -0.45 26.34
N ALA A 166 -10.48 -0.88 26.71
CA ALA A 166 -10.77 -1.36 28.05
C ALA A 166 -10.04 -2.70 28.29
N PRO A 167 -9.38 -2.88 29.45
CA PRO A 167 -8.75 -4.14 29.80
C PRO A 167 -9.69 -5.34 29.66
N GLY A 168 -9.21 -6.41 29.04
CA GLY A 168 -10.01 -7.62 28.76
C GLY A 168 -10.97 -7.48 27.58
N ARG A 169 -11.30 -6.25 27.13
CA ARG A 169 -11.93 -6.04 25.83
C ARG A 169 -10.92 -5.99 24.72
N ASP A 170 -9.79 -5.29 24.89
CA ASP A 170 -8.72 -5.26 23.90
C ASP A 170 -7.48 -6.02 24.40
N LEU A 171 -7.21 -7.17 23.79
CA LEU A 171 -6.03 -8.00 24.01
C LEU A 171 -4.87 -7.63 23.07
N THR A 172 -5.12 -6.82 22.06
CA THR A 172 -4.18 -6.44 21.01
C THR A 172 -3.46 -5.11 21.29
N GLU A 173 -3.91 -4.33 22.28
CA GLU A 173 -3.26 -3.08 22.69
C GLU A 173 -1.75 -3.23 22.99
N PRO A 174 -1.28 -4.22 23.80
CA PRO A 174 0.16 -4.40 24.03
C PRO A 174 0.94 -4.71 22.75
N TYR A 175 0.34 -5.50 21.84
CA TYR A 175 0.93 -5.80 20.55
C TYR A 175 1.09 -4.53 19.71
N ARG A 176 0.08 -3.66 19.66
CA ARG A 176 0.17 -2.39 18.93
C ARG A 176 1.28 -1.51 19.51
N MET A 177 1.38 -1.39 20.84
CA MET A 177 2.47 -0.67 21.49
C MET A 177 3.86 -1.22 21.12
N ASP A 178 4.03 -2.55 21.13
CA ASP A 178 5.26 -3.22 20.70
C ASP A 178 5.59 -2.96 19.22
N LEU A 179 4.57 -2.97 18.36
CA LEU A 179 4.71 -2.64 16.94
C LEU A 179 5.15 -1.19 16.78
N SER A 180 4.50 -0.25 17.44
CA SER A 180 4.86 1.17 17.38
C SER A 180 6.28 1.46 17.87
N GLN A 181 6.71 0.81 18.95
CA GLN A 181 8.08 0.91 19.44
C GLN A 181 9.09 0.34 18.43
N THR A 182 8.76 -0.79 17.81
CA THR A 182 9.59 -1.43 16.79
C THR A 182 9.71 -0.57 15.53
N LEU A 183 8.59 -0.04 15.03
CA LEU A 183 8.57 0.85 13.89
C LEU A 183 9.41 2.11 14.17
N SER A 184 9.29 2.67 15.37
CA SER A 184 10.10 3.81 15.82
C SER A 184 11.60 3.47 15.84
N ALA A 185 11.97 2.29 16.38
CA ALA A 185 13.35 1.80 16.35
C ALA A 185 13.86 1.56 14.92
N MET A 186 12.94 1.28 13.98
CA MET A 186 13.23 1.15 12.56
C MET A 186 13.19 2.48 11.78
N GLY A 187 13.11 3.62 12.47
CA GLY A 187 13.11 4.95 11.89
C GLY A 187 11.75 5.42 11.33
N ILE A 188 10.67 4.68 11.60
CA ILE A 188 9.32 5.01 11.14
C ILE A 188 8.57 5.72 12.26
N THR A 189 8.14 6.95 12.01
CA THR A 189 7.31 7.70 12.97
C THR A 189 5.86 7.23 12.88
N VAL A 190 5.37 6.61 13.95
CA VAL A 190 3.95 6.29 14.12
C VAL A 190 3.21 7.51 14.63
N GLU A 191 2.11 7.89 13.99
CA GLU A 191 1.26 8.98 14.46
C GLU A 191 0.22 8.47 15.47
N ARG A 192 -0.46 7.37 15.13
CA ARG A 192 -1.61 6.84 15.87
C ARG A 192 -1.72 5.34 15.65
N GLN A 193 -2.36 4.69 16.61
CA GLN A 193 -2.74 3.28 16.56
C GLN A 193 -4.07 3.12 17.30
N HIS A 194 -4.93 2.22 16.82
CA HIS A 194 -6.20 1.92 17.49
C HIS A 194 -6.72 0.53 17.11
N HIS A 195 -7.63 0.01 17.93
CA HIS A 195 -8.44 -1.14 17.59
C HIS A 195 -9.50 -0.74 16.55
N GLU A 196 -9.61 -1.51 15.48
CA GLU A 196 -10.52 -1.24 14.36
C GLU A 196 -11.92 -1.85 14.59
N VAL A 197 -12.79 -1.76 13.57
CA VAL A 197 -14.20 -2.21 13.66
C VAL A 197 -14.33 -3.71 13.95
N GLY A 198 -13.48 -4.55 13.36
CA GLY A 198 -13.54 -6.01 13.53
C GLY A 198 -12.77 -6.53 14.75
N SER A 199 -13.17 -7.69 15.28
CA SER A 199 -12.47 -8.35 16.40
C SER A 199 -11.00 -8.63 16.07
N ALA A 200 -10.06 -8.15 16.90
CA ALA A 200 -8.62 -8.15 16.66
C ALA A 200 -8.17 -7.51 15.32
N GLN A 201 -8.99 -6.62 14.76
CA GLN A 201 -8.57 -5.75 13.67
C GLN A 201 -7.83 -4.56 14.27
N ASN A 202 -6.72 -4.19 13.65
CA ASN A 202 -5.83 -3.14 14.13
C ASN A 202 -5.52 -2.19 12.97
N GLU A 203 -5.35 -0.92 13.29
CA GLU A 203 -4.78 0.07 12.38
C GLU A 203 -3.57 0.73 13.05
N VAL A 204 -2.51 0.93 12.28
CA VAL A 204 -1.39 1.78 12.65
C VAL A 204 -1.13 2.77 11.52
N THR A 205 -1.26 4.06 11.83
CA THR A 205 -1.02 5.16 10.90
C THR A 205 0.42 5.66 11.04
N ILE A 206 1.16 5.66 9.93
CA ILE A 206 2.52 6.19 9.85
C ILE A 206 2.51 7.62 9.31
N LYS A 207 3.47 8.44 9.77
CA LYS A 207 3.63 9.82 9.32
C LYS A 207 3.88 9.88 7.81
N TYR A 208 3.25 10.86 7.15
CA TYR A 208 3.43 11.07 5.71
C TYR A 208 4.88 11.42 5.34
N SER A 209 5.27 11.08 4.11
CA SER A 209 6.57 11.41 3.49
C SER A 209 6.41 11.60 1.98
N ASP A 210 7.50 11.62 1.23
CA ASP A 210 7.46 11.38 -0.22
C ASP A 210 6.98 9.94 -0.53
N PRO A 211 6.46 9.69 -1.75
CA PRO A 211 5.87 8.39 -2.10
C PRO A 211 6.81 7.20 -1.95
N GLN A 212 8.09 7.35 -2.27
CA GLN A 212 9.03 6.23 -2.23
C GLN A 212 9.31 5.84 -0.78
N THR A 213 9.61 6.80 0.09
CA THR A 213 9.78 6.55 1.54
C THR A 213 8.50 5.98 2.16
N THR A 214 7.32 6.47 1.77
CA THR A 214 6.04 5.94 2.27
C THR A 214 5.84 4.48 1.85
N SER A 215 6.16 4.11 0.60
CA SER A 215 6.11 2.72 0.14
C SER A 215 7.14 1.82 0.84
N ASP A 216 8.37 2.30 1.02
CA ASP A 216 9.43 1.63 1.78
C ASP A 216 8.95 1.34 3.23
N ASN A 217 8.30 2.33 3.86
CA ASN A 217 7.76 2.21 5.22
C ASN A 217 6.56 1.26 5.31
N ILE A 218 5.69 1.22 4.31
CA ILE A 218 4.59 0.24 4.21
C ILE A 218 5.16 -1.19 4.22
N THR A 219 6.20 -1.45 3.42
CA THR A 219 6.84 -2.77 3.37
C THR A 219 7.48 -3.15 4.70
N LYS A 220 8.24 -2.22 5.30
CA LYS A 220 8.84 -2.41 6.63
C LYS A 220 7.80 -2.63 7.72
N HIS A 221 6.67 -1.92 7.65
CA HIS A 221 5.55 -2.10 8.56
C HIS A 221 5.01 -3.51 8.49
N LYS A 222 4.62 -3.98 7.29
CA LYS A 222 4.07 -5.33 7.12
C LYS A 222 5.03 -6.41 7.64
N PHE A 223 6.33 -6.25 7.37
CA PHE A 223 7.37 -7.13 7.89
C PHE A 223 7.44 -7.12 9.43
N ALA A 224 7.52 -5.95 10.05
CA ALA A 224 7.59 -5.82 11.51
C ALA A 224 6.33 -6.36 12.20
N ALA A 225 5.15 -6.06 11.67
CA ALA A 225 3.87 -6.55 12.19
C ALA A 225 3.82 -8.08 12.22
N LYS A 226 4.21 -8.73 11.12
CA LYS A 226 4.29 -10.20 11.02
C LYS A 226 5.32 -10.78 11.98
N ALA A 227 6.52 -10.20 12.03
CA ALA A 227 7.61 -10.68 12.88
C ALA A 227 7.28 -10.59 14.38
N ILE A 228 6.67 -9.49 14.82
CA ILE A 228 6.26 -9.30 16.22
C ILE A 228 5.15 -10.28 16.60
N ALA A 229 4.16 -10.45 15.72
CA ALA A 229 3.04 -11.35 15.97
C ALA A 229 3.55 -12.78 16.21
N ASP A 230 4.47 -13.24 15.35
CA ASP A 230 5.10 -14.56 15.48
C ASP A 230 5.95 -14.65 16.76
N LYS A 231 6.93 -13.76 16.92
CA LYS A 231 7.99 -13.92 17.92
C LYS A 231 7.59 -13.63 19.35
N LYS A 232 6.71 -12.66 19.58
CA LYS A 232 6.30 -12.27 20.93
C LYS A 232 4.98 -12.90 21.37
N TYR A 233 4.09 -13.18 20.42
CA TYR A 233 2.69 -13.52 20.74
C TYR A 233 2.27 -14.91 20.22
N GLY A 234 3.02 -15.54 19.32
CA GLY A 234 2.60 -16.78 18.66
C GLY A 234 1.35 -16.60 17.79
N TRP A 235 1.14 -15.39 17.28
CA TRP A 235 0.01 -15.00 16.43
C TRP A 235 0.47 -14.82 14.98
N THR A 236 -0.49 -14.68 14.07
CA THR A 236 -0.25 -14.30 12.68
C THR A 236 -0.89 -12.94 12.41
N ALA A 237 -0.09 -11.96 12.00
CA ALA A 237 -0.62 -10.71 11.44
C ALA A 237 -0.93 -10.93 9.95
N THR A 238 -2.19 -10.73 9.56
CA THR A 238 -2.63 -10.88 8.17
C THR A 238 -3.16 -9.57 7.61
N PHE A 239 -2.66 -9.26 6.41
CA PHE A 239 -3.00 -8.09 5.62
C PHE A 239 -4.04 -8.42 4.53
N MET A 240 -4.59 -9.64 4.56
CA MET A 240 -5.64 -10.11 3.67
C MET A 240 -6.85 -9.16 3.69
N PRO A 241 -7.37 -8.71 2.52
CA PRO A 241 -8.43 -7.69 2.48
C PRO A 241 -9.73 -8.12 3.15
N LYS A 242 -10.09 -9.39 3.06
CA LYS A 242 -11.33 -9.96 3.60
C LYS A 242 -11.11 -11.39 4.10
N PRO A 243 -10.64 -11.58 5.35
CA PRO A 243 -10.40 -12.91 5.90
C PRO A 243 -11.69 -13.68 6.19
N TRP A 244 -12.80 -12.97 6.48
CA TRP A 244 -14.11 -13.57 6.73
C TRP A 244 -15.25 -12.79 6.08
N MET A 245 -16.27 -13.54 5.65
CA MET A 245 -17.55 -12.96 5.25
C MET A 245 -18.32 -12.41 6.44
N GLY A 246 -19.08 -11.33 6.22
CA GLY A 246 -19.91 -10.72 7.26
C GLY A 246 -19.16 -9.89 8.31
N ARG A 247 -17.82 -9.88 8.28
CA ARG A 247 -16.96 -9.08 9.16
C ARG A 247 -16.35 -7.90 8.40
N ALA A 248 -15.78 -6.92 9.10
CA ALA A 248 -15.03 -5.83 8.46
C ALA A 248 -13.87 -6.40 7.61
N GLY A 249 -13.52 -5.68 6.54
CA GLY A 249 -12.32 -5.98 5.76
C GLY A 249 -11.19 -5.04 6.14
N SER A 250 -9.96 -5.34 5.70
CA SER A 250 -8.79 -4.50 5.90
C SER A 250 -8.53 -3.62 4.67
N GLY A 251 -8.63 -2.31 4.85
CA GLY A 251 -8.24 -1.29 3.86
C GLY A 251 -6.78 -0.84 3.99
N MET A 252 -6.29 -0.21 2.92
CA MET A 252 -5.10 0.63 2.97
C MET A 252 -5.44 2.00 2.37
N HIS A 253 -6.09 2.87 3.15
CA HIS A 253 -6.41 4.21 2.64
C HIS A 253 -5.12 4.98 2.38
N ILE A 254 -4.97 5.50 1.18
CA ILE A 254 -3.80 6.30 0.83
C ILE A 254 -4.18 7.78 0.78
N HIS A 255 -3.33 8.61 1.36
CA HIS A 255 -3.45 10.06 1.37
C HIS A 255 -2.43 10.65 0.42
N ILE A 256 -2.88 11.54 -0.45
CA ILE A 256 -2.11 12.04 -1.57
C ILE A 256 -2.16 13.56 -1.56
N GLY A 257 -1.00 14.18 -1.66
CA GLY A 257 -0.84 15.63 -1.73
C GLY A 257 0.24 16.04 -2.70
N LEU A 258 0.31 17.33 -2.96
CA LEU A 258 1.35 17.97 -3.77
C LEU A 258 1.86 19.20 -3.02
N VAL A 259 3.11 19.57 -3.28
CA VAL A 259 3.68 20.86 -2.90
C VAL A 259 4.26 21.50 -4.16
N ASP A 260 3.87 22.72 -4.46
CA ASP A 260 4.45 23.48 -5.57
C ASP A 260 5.90 23.84 -5.23
N LEU A 261 6.85 23.38 -6.06
CA LEU A 261 8.28 23.51 -5.81
C LEU A 261 8.77 24.97 -5.90
N LYS A 262 8.03 25.86 -6.58
CA LYS A 262 8.41 27.28 -6.73
C LYS A 262 7.95 28.11 -5.54
N THR A 263 6.75 27.82 -5.03
CA THR A 263 6.09 28.64 -4.01
C THR A 263 6.12 27.99 -2.62
N GLY A 264 6.37 26.68 -2.53
CA GLY A 264 6.25 25.90 -1.30
C GLY A 264 4.81 25.72 -0.80
N ARG A 265 3.82 26.10 -1.62
CA ARG A 265 2.39 26.05 -1.30
C ARG A 265 1.76 24.74 -1.72
N ASN A 266 0.64 24.38 -1.10
CA ASN A 266 -0.13 23.21 -1.52
C ASN A 266 -1.09 23.60 -2.66
N PRO A 267 -0.86 23.16 -3.91
CA PRO A 267 -1.67 23.57 -5.04
C PRO A 267 -3.09 22.98 -5.02
N LEU A 268 -3.36 21.99 -4.16
CA LEU A 268 -4.67 21.39 -3.98
C LEU A 268 -5.54 22.18 -2.99
N TYR A 269 -4.96 23.12 -2.25
CA TYR A 269 -5.66 23.89 -1.21
C TYR A 269 -6.22 25.21 -1.73
N ASP A 270 -7.47 25.49 -1.35
CA ASP A 270 -8.08 26.81 -1.54
C ASP A 270 -9.14 27.02 -0.45
N PRO A 271 -8.95 27.91 0.53
CA PRO A 271 -9.86 28.07 1.67
C PRO A 271 -11.27 28.54 1.30
N ASP A 272 -11.45 29.14 0.13
CA ASP A 272 -12.73 29.73 -0.29
C ASP A 272 -13.60 28.75 -1.12
N SER A 273 -13.07 27.55 -1.37
CA SER A 273 -13.69 26.53 -2.22
C SER A 273 -14.37 25.41 -1.41
N TYR A 274 -15.22 24.61 -2.06
CA TYR A 274 -15.83 23.44 -1.43
C TYR A 274 -14.75 22.50 -0.86
N ALA A 275 -14.93 22.10 0.40
CA ALA A 275 -14.00 21.26 1.14
C ALA A 275 -12.56 21.79 1.23
N ASN A 276 -12.36 23.09 1.00
CA ASN A 276 -11.06 23.75 0.92
C ASN A 276 -10.15 23.18 -0.20
N ILE A 277 -10.74 22.68 -1.30
CA ILE A 277 -10.02 22.08 -2.44
C ILE A 277 -10.08 23.00 -3.67
N SER A 278 -8.90 23.44 -4.11
CA SER A 278 -8.75 24.31 -5.28
C SER A 278 -9.30 23.69 -6.57
N GLN A 279 -9.53 24.51 -7.59
CA GLN A 279 -9.93 23.99 -8.91
C GLN A 279 -8.88 23.01 -9.48
N LYS A 280 -7.59 23.23 -9.20
CA LYS A 280 -6.53 22.28 -9.57
C LYS A 280 -6.65 20.97 -8.79
N GLY A 281 -7.00 21.05 -7.51
CA GLY A 281 -7.31 19.87 -6.69
C GLY A 281 -8.53 19.11 -7.19
N ARG A 282 -9.58 19.82 -7.65
CA ARG A 282 -10.73 19.18 -8.33
C ARG A 282 -10.27 18.42 -9.58
N TYR A 283 -9.45 19.02 -10.43
CA TYR A 283 -8.92 18.32 -11.60
C TYR A 283 -8.07 17.10 -11.25
N PHE A 284 -7.28 17.19 -10.18
CA PHE A 284 -6.53 16.05 -9.65
C PHE A 284 -7.46 14.89 -9.24
N ILE A 285 -8.55 15.21 -8.54
CA ILE A 285 -9.59 14.23 -8.18
C ILE A 285 -10.27 13.68 -9.45
N GLY A 286 -10.56 14.53 -10.44
CA GLY A 286 -11.19 14.13 -11.70
C GLY A 286 -10.40 13.07 -12.45
N GLY A 287 -9.07 13.22 -12.52
CA GLY A 287 -8.21 12.19 -13.09
C GLY A 287 -8.28 10.85 -12.33
N ILE A 288 -8.25 10.88 -10.99
CA ILE A 288 -8.39 9.65 -10.18
C ILE A 288 -9.75 8.97 -10.42
N LEU A 289 -10.84 9.74 -10.51
CA LEU A 289 -12.18 9.19 -10.71
C LEU A 289 -12.39 8.65 -12.12
N ASP A 290 -11.87 9.32 -13.14
CA ASP A 290 -11.97 8.88 -14.54
C ASP A 290 -11.32 7.51 -14.73
N HIS A 291 -10.17 7.31 -14.08
CA HIS A 291 -9.36 6.11 -14.13
C HIS A 291 -9.66 5.07 -13.05
N ALA A 292 -10.62 5.33 -12.15
CA ALA A 292 -10.84 4.56 -10.92
C ALA A 292 -11.05 3.05 -11.16
N ARG A 293 -11.75 2.70 -12.24
CA ARG A 293 -12.07 1.31 -12.58
C ARG A 293 -10.84 0.53 -13.04
N ALA A 294 -9.97 1.13 -13.85
CA ALA A 294 -8.70 0.52 -14.25
C ALA A 294 -7.68 0.50 -13.09
N LEU A 295 -7.60 1.58 -12.31
CA LEU A 295 -6.76 1.66 -11.11
C LEU A 295 -7.10 0.58 -10.08
N SER A 296 -8.34 0.09 -10.06
CA SER A 296 -8.79 -0.97 -9.15
C SER A 296 -7.98 -2.26 -9.32
N ALA A 297 -7.46 -2.57 -10.51
CA ALA A 297 -6.64 -3.76 -10.69
C ALA A 297 -5.28 -3.68 -9.97
N LEU A 298 -4.76 -2.46 -9.70
CA LEU A 298 -3.58 -2.24 -8.86
C LEU A 298 -3.96 -2.07 -7.38
N ALA A 299 -4.98 -1.27 -7.11
CA ALA A 299 -5.38 -0.88 -5.75
C ALA A 299 -6.06 -2.04 -4.99
N ALA A 300 -6.95 -2.76 -5.66
CA ALA A 300 -7.63 -3.96 -5.20
C ALA A 300 -7.06 -5.16 -5.98
N SER A 301 -5.80 -5.50 -5.70
CA SER A 301 -4.97 -6.32 -6.60
C SER A 301 -5.25 -7.82 -6.54
N THR A 302 -6.06 -8.30 -5.60
CA THR A 302 -6.32 -9.73 -5.39
C THR A 302 -7.77 -10.07 -5.67
N VAL A 303 -8.08 -11.35 -5.86
CA VAL A 303 -9.48 -11.78 -5.91
C VAL A 303 -10.21 -11.44 -4.60
N ASN A 304 -9.54 -11.62 -3.47
CA ASN A 304 -10.11 -11.38 -2.14
C ASN A 304 -10.42 -9.89 -1.89
N SER A 305 -9.70 -8.98 -2.55
CA SER A 305 -9.94 -7.53 -2.51
C SER A 305 -11.40 -7.17 -2.85
N TYR A 306 -12.00 -7.85 -3.82
CA TYR A 306 -13.36 -7.55 -4.27
C TYR A 306 -14.44 -8.05 -3.31
N LYS A 307 -14.08 -8.93 -2.36
CA LYS A 307 -14.96 -9.32 -1.24
C LYS A 307 -14.97 -8.28 -0.12
N ARG A 308 -13.96 -7.40 -0.08
CA ARG A 308 -13.97 -6.19 0.76
C ARG A 308 -14.81 -5.09 0.14
N LEU A 309 -14.75 -4.90 -1.18
CA LEU A 309 -15.47 -3.84 -1.92
C LEU A 309 -16.97 -4.16 -2.09
N VAL A 310 -17.67 -4.32 -0.97
CA VAL A 310 -19.12 -4.54 -0.92
C VAL A 310 -19.79 -3.49 -0.03
N PRO A 311 -21.05 -3.09 -0.33
CA PRO A 311 -21.76 -2.09 0.49
C PRO A 311 -21.87 -2.51 1.97
N GLY A 312 -21.86 -1.52 2.87
CA GLY A 312 -22.18 -1.72 4.30
C GLY A 312 -21.00 -1.96 5.26
N TYR A 313 -19.75 -1.93 4.78
CA TYR A 313 -18.54 -2.16 5.60
C TYR A 313 -17.50 -1.03 5.47
N GLU A 314 -17.94 0.22 5.29
CA GLU A 314 -17.09 1.42 5.12
C GLU A 314 -16.06 1.37 3.95
N ALA A 315 -16.11 0.35 3.11
CA ALA A 315 -15.33 0.22 1.88
C ALA A 315 -16.02 0.97 0.71
N PRO A 316 -15.27 1.64 -0.17
CA PRO A 316 -15.85 2.34 -1.29
C PRO A 316 -16.31 1.36 -2.38
N VAL A 317 -17.50 1.57 -2.92
CA VAL A 317 -18.01 0.80 -4.08
C VAL A 317 -18.49 1.71 -5.22
N TYR A 318 -18.56 3.01 -4.96
CA TYR A 318 -19.10 4.01 -5.87
C TYR A 318 -18.01 5.02 -6.23
N VAL A 319 -17.83 5.27 -7.52
CA VAL A 319 -16.90 6.26 -8.07
C VAL A 319 -17.51 7.64 -7.87
N ALA A 320 -17.20 8.22 -6.72
CA ALA A 320 -17.64 9.55 -6.31
C ALA A 320 -16.60 10.17 -5.38
N TRP A 321 -16.67 11.49 -5.21
CA TRP A 321 -15.88 12.23 -4.24
C TRP A 321 -16.77 13.07 -3.33
N SER A 322 -16.35 13.26 -2.07
CA SER A 322 -17.09 14.07 -1.10
C SER A 322 -16.25 14.43 0.13
N ARG A 323 -16.59 15.53 0.79
CA ARG A 323 -16.01 15.95 2.07
C ARG A 323 -16.51 15.06 3.20
N ARG A 324 -15.59 14.52 4.02
CA ARG A 324 -15.91 13.74 5.23
C ARG A 324 -16.79 12.49 5.02
N ASN A 325 -17.05 12.07 3.78
CA ASN A 325 -17.92 10.95 3.47
C ASN A 325 -17.12 9.66 3.27
N ARG A 326 -17.28 8.71 4.20
CA ARG A 326 -16.60 7.40 4.15
C ARG A 326 -17.19 6.43 3.12
N SER A 327 -18.37 6.73 2.56
CA SER A 327 -18.99 5.91 1.50
C SER A 327 -18.47 6.23 0.09
N ALA A 328 -17.73 7.34 -0.07
CA ALA A 328 -17.16 7.79 -1.33
C ALA A 328 -15.78 7.14 -1.59
N LEU A 329 -15.43 6.96 -2.86
CA LEU A 329 -14.12 6.46 -3.29
C LEU A 329 -12.99 7.43 -2.93
N VAL A 330 -13.21 8.71 -3.23
CA VAL A 330 -12.29 9.78 -2.89
C VAL A 330 -12.89 10.62 -1.78
N ARG A 331 -12.29 10.57 -0.59
CA ARG A 331 -12.68 11.39 0.55
C ARG A 331 -11.77 12.60 0.64
N ILE A 332 -12.35 13.75 0.99
CA ILE A 332 -11.57 14.92 1.42
C ILE A 332 -11.65 14.98 2.95
N PRO A 333 -10.55 14.68 3.67
CA PRO A 333 -10.49 14.79 5.11
C PRO A 333 -10.81 16.21 5.59
N ALA A 334 -11.27 16.35 6.83
CA ALA A 334 -11.32 17.66 7.44
C ALA A 334 -9.89 18.09 7.80
N PHE A 335 -9.45 19.25 7.33
CA PHE A 335 -8.19 19.86 7.70
C PHE A 335 -8.36 21.34 8.02
N THR A 336 -7.49 21.87 8.88
CA THR A 336 -7.54 23.26 9.37
C THR A 336 -6.43 24.13 8.80
N SER A 337 -5.49 23.55 8.05
CA SER A 337 -4.37 24.28 7.45
C SER A 337 -4.04 23.83 6.03
N GLU A 338 -3.40 24.71 5.25
CA GLU A 338 -2.92 24.43 3.88
C GLU A 338 -2.01 23.18 3.81
N LYS A 339 -1.18 22.98 4.83
CA LYS A 339 -0.21 21.87 4.90
C LYS A 339 -0.87 20.50 5.06
N GLU A 340 -2.09 20.45 5.57
CA GLU A 340 -2.85 19.21 5.79
C GLU A 340 -3.75 18.84 4.61
N ALA A 341 -3.91 19.75 3.64
CA ALA A 341 -4.80 19.55 2.51
C ALA A 341 -4.34 18.37 1.63
N ARG A 342 -5.23 17.40 1.43
CA ARG A 342 -4.91 16.15 0.76
C ARG A 342 -6.16 15.45 0.25
N VAL A 343 -5.95 14.51 -0.65
CA VAL A 343 -6.97 13.63 -1.22
C VAL A 343 -6.79 12.24 -0.63
N GLU A 344 -7.84 11.64 -0.07
CA GLU A 344 -7.83 10.28 0.46
C GLU A 344 -8.48 9.32 -0.55
N PHE A 345 -7.70 8.41 -1.12
CA PHE A 345 -8.18 7.36 -2.01
C PHE A 345 -8.36 6.06 -1.21
N ARG A 346 -9.61 5.62 -1.08
CA ARG A 346 -10.00 4.56 -0.13
C ARG A 346 -10.07 3.15 -0.72
N CYS A 347 -9.93 3.01 -2.03
CA CYS A 347 -9.99 1.71 -2.70
C CYS A 347 -8.83 0.76 -2.35
N PRO A 348 -7.57 1.21 -2.16
CA PRO A 348 -6.48 0.27 -1.97
C PRO A 348 -6.65 -0.59 -0.73
N ASP A 349 -6.08 -1.79 -0.79
CA ASP A 349 -5.96 -2.71 0.34
C ASP A 349 -4.49 -3.07 0.61
N PRO A 350 -4.16 -3.66 1.77
CA PRO A 350 -2.76 -3.82 2.18
C PRO A 350 -1.95 -4.85 1.38
N LEU A 351 -2.59 -5.68 0.55
CA LEU A 351 -1.92 -6.63 -0.34
C LEU A 351 -1.57 -6.01 -1.70
N CYS A 352 -2.01 -4.79 -2.00
CA CYS A 352 -1.55 -4.10 -3.19
C CYS A 352 -0.04 -3.81 -3.13
N ASN A 353 0.56 -3.63 -4.32
CA ASN A 353 1.91 -3.10 -4.43
C ASN A 353 1.84 -1.57 -4.30
N SER A 354 2.22 -1.04 -3.13
CA SER A 354 2.13 0.39 -2.85
C SER A 354 2.93 1.25 -3.83
N TYR A 355 4.08 0.77 -4.32
CA TYR A 355 4.88 1.51 -5.30
C TYR A 355 4.11 1.73 -6.61
N LEU A 356 3.48 0.66 -7.12
CA LEU A 356 2.70 0.71 -8.36
C LEU A 356 1.40 1.50 -8.18
N VAL A 357 0.74 1.37 -7.03
CA VAL A 357 -0.48 2.13 -6.72
C VAL A 357 -0.19 3.61 -6.66
N TYR A 358 0.83 4.05 -5.92
CA TYR A 358 1.19 5.48 -5.91
C TYR A 358 1.59 5.95 -7.30
N ALA A 359 2.40 5.19 -8.04
CA ALA A 359 2.80 5.56 -9.40
C ALA A 359 1.58 5.82 -10.30
N ALA A 360 0.62 4.89 -10.34
CA ALA A 360 -0.55 5.01 -11.19
C ALA A 360 -1.53 6.10 -10.73
N VAL A 361 -1.74 6.25 -9.42
CA VAL A 361 -2.68 7.26 -8.90
C VAL A 361 -2.12 8.68 -9.06
N PHE A 362 -0.81 8.87 -8.89
CA PHE A 362 -0.19 10.17 -9.18
C PHE A 362 -0.22 10.51 -10.67
N GLU A 363 0.08 9.55 -11.56
CA GLU A 363 -0.10 9.76 -13.01
C GLU A 363 -1.54 10.15 -13.34
N ALA A 364 -2.53 9.44 -12.80
CA ALA A 364 -3.96 9.74 -13.00
C ALA A 364 -4.30 11.16 -12.54
N GLY A 365 -3.91 11.53 -11.31
CA GLY A 365 -4.22 12.86 -10.77
C GLY A 365 -3.54 14.00 -11.53
N VAL A 366 -2.27 13.83 -11.91
CA VAL A 366 -1.54 14.84 -12.68
C VAL A 366 -2.06 14.95 -14.12
N GLU A 367 -2.45 13.83 -14.74
CA GLU A 367 -3.18 13.84 -16.00
C GLU A 367 -4.48 14.63 -15.90
N GLY A 368 -5.25 14.41 -14.82
CA GLY A 368 -6.45 15.16 -14.51
C GLY A 368 -6.21 16.68 -14.50
N ILE A 369 -5.13 17.14 -13.84
CA ILE A 369 -4.71 18.55 -13.85
C ILE A 369 -4.42 19.04 -15.28
N LYS A 370 -3.65 18.29 -16.07
CA LYS A 370 -3.25 18.69 -17.44
C LYS A 370 -4.43 18.78 -18.39
N LYS A 371 -5.30 17.77 -18.35
CA LYS A 371 -6.48 17.65 -19.22
C LYS A 371 -7.70 18.40 -18.67
N LYS A 372 -7.60 18.97 -17.47
CA LYS A 372 -8.69 19.67 -16.76
C LYS A 372 -9.94 18.79 -16.62
N ILE A 373 -9.74 17.52 -16.25
CA ILE A 373 -10.83 16.55 -16.08
C ILE A 373 -11.68 16.96 -14.88
N ASP A 374 -12.94 17.31 -15.09
CA ASP A 374 -13.86 17.71 -14.00
C ASP A 374 -14.40 16.46 -13.28
N PRO A 375 -14.24 16.34 -11.94
CA PRO A 375 -14.79 15.22 -11.17
C PRO A 375 -16.32 15.26 -11.03
N GLY A 376 -16.97 16.31 -11.55
CA GLY A 376 -18.39 16.60 -11.31
C GLY A 376 -18.64 17.14 -9.90
N ASP A 377 -19.91 17.26 -9.55
CA ASP A 377 -20.34 17.73 -8.24
C ASP A 377 -20.03 16.71 -7.15
N ALA A 378 -19.67 17.20 -5.96
CA ALA A 378 -19.46 16.35 -4.79
C ALA A 378 -20.79 15.71 -4.35
N VAL A 379 -20.73 14.44 -3.92
CA VAL A 379 -21.92 13.67 -3.54
C VAL A 379 -22.01 13.52 -2.02
N ASP A 380 -22.64 14.50 -1.37
CA ASP A 380 -22.71 14.64 0.10
C ASP A 380 -23.88 13.87 0.74
N ILE A 381 -24.08 12.63 0.28
CA ILE A 381 -25.07 11.70 0.82
C ILE A 381 -24.43 10.34 1.08
N ASN A 382 -25.05 9.54 1.94
CA ASN A 382 -24.62 8.15 2.12
C ASN A 382 -24.91 7.36 0.85
N LEU A 383 -23.86 7.09 0.07
CA LEU A 383 -23.97 6.45 -1.24
C LEU A 383 -24.52 5.01 -1.16
N TYR A 384 -24.39 4.34 0.01
CA TYR A 384 -24.93 2.99 0.21
C TYR A 384 -26.46 2.95 0.17
N HIS A 385 -27.15 4.07 0.42
CA HIS A 385 -28.60 4.13 0.39
C HIS A 385 -29.17 4.47 -0.99
N LEU A 386 -28.31 4.80 -1.97
CA LEU A 386 -28.76 5.12 -3.31
C LEU A 386 -29.26 3.88 -4.03
N SER A 387 -30.47 3.95 -4.58
CA SER A 387 -30.97 3.00 -5.55
C SER A 387 -30.18 3.06 -6.85
N GLU A 388 -30.25 2.01 -7.68
CA GLU A 388 -29.60 1.98 -8.99
C GLU A 388 -30.06 3.14 -9.90
N ILE A 389 -31.34 3.50 -9.82
CA ILE A 389 -31.94 4.59 -10.61
C ILE A 389 -31.33 5.93 -10.20
N GLU A 390 -31.18 6.20 -8.91
CA GLU A 390 -30.58 7.44 -8.41
C GLU A 390 -29.09 7.53 -8.78
N ARG A 391 -28.35 6.42 -8.69
CA ARG A 391 -26.94 6.36 -9.12
C ARG A 391 -26.79 6.70 -10.60
N LYS A 392 -27.64 6.13 -11.46
CA LYS A 392 -27.65 6.43 -12.91
C LYS A 392 -27.96 7.90 -13.19
N LYS A 393 -28.91 8.50 -12.46
CA LYS A 393 -29.23 9.94 -12.59
C LYS A 393 -28.04 10.83 -12.22
N LEU A 394 -27.30 10.46 -11.18
CA LEU A 394 -26.09 11.17 -10.73
C LEU A 394 -24.82 10.78 -11.52
N ARG A 395 -24.94 9.91 -12.54
CA ARG A 395 -23.81 9.38 -13.33
C ARG A 395 -22.71 8.72 -12.50
N ILE A 396 -23.09 8.14 -11.35
CA ILE A 396 -22.16 7.48 -10.44
C ILE A 396 -21.91 6.07 -10.96
N LYS A 397 -20.68 5.81 -11.43
CA LYS A 397 -20.21 4.47 -11.77
C LYS A 397 -19.94 3.67 -10.50
N MET A 398 -20.04 2.35 -10.59
CA MET A 398 -19.54 1.45 -9.55
C MET A 398 -18.07 1.11 -9.81
N LEU A 399 -17.34 0.72 -8.77
CA LEU A 399 -16.07 0.04 -8.94
C LEU A 399 -16.28 -1.36 -9.54
N PRO A 400 -15.23 -1.98 -10.11
CA PRO A 400 -15.32 -3.37 -10.55
C PRO A 400 -15.67 -4.29 -9.37
N THR A 401 -16.44 -5.34 -9.64
CA THR A 401 -16.92 -6.31 -8.65
C THR A 401 -16.06 -7.58 -8.60
N SER A 402 -15.06 -7.68 -9.48
CA SER A 402 -14.10 -8.78 -9.52
C SER A 402 -12.76 -8.33 -10.11
N LEU A 403 -11.70 -9.09 -9.82
CA LEU A 403 -10.39 -8.88 -10.43
C LEU A 403 -10.47 -9.00 -11.95
N LYS A 404 -11.29 -9.92 -12.47
CA LYS A 404 -11.53 -10.06 -13.91
C LYS A 404 -12.10 -8.77 -14.53
N GLU A 405 -13.14 -8.21 -13.93
CA GLU A 405 -13.75 -6.96 -14.42
C GLU A 405 -12.74 -5.80 -14.38
N ALA A 406 -11.94 -5.68 -13.32
CA ALA A 406 -10.91 -4.65 -13.24
C ALA A 406 -9.83 -4.80 -14.33
N LEU A 407 -9.44 -6.03 -14.66
CA LEU A 407 -8.52 -6.33 -15.77
C LEU A 407 -9.15 -6.08 -17.15
N GLU A 408 -10.48 -6.19 -17.28
CA GLU A 408 -11.20 -5.82 -18.50
C GLU A 408 -11.21 -4.30 -18.69
N GLU A 409 -11.46 -3.54 -17.62
CA GLU A 409 -11.43 -2.07 -17.61
C GLU A 409 -10.02 -1.52 -17.94
N TRP A 410 -8.98 -2.18 -17.44
CA TRP A 410 -7.59 -1.87 -17.78
C TRP A 410 -7.34 -1.88 -19.30
N LYS A 411 -7.98 -2.78 -20.07
CA LYS A 411 -7.73 -2.88 -21.52
C LYS A 411 -8.15 -1.62 -22.28
N SER A 412 -9.14 -0.91 -21.78
CA SER A 412 -9.66 0.33 -22.37
C SER A 412 -9.05 1.60 -21.78
N ASP A 413 -8.19 1.50 -20.77
CA ASP A 413 -7.63 2.63 -20.05
C ASP A 413 -6.09 2.55 -19.99
N GLY A 414 -5.42 3.52 -20.62
CA GLY A 414 -3.96 3.54 -20.76
C GLY A 414 -3.20 4.03 -19.52
N ILE A 415 -3.86 4.46 -18.43
CA ILE A 415 -3.17 5.13 -17.32
C ILE A 415 -2.19 4.21 -16.59
N CYS A 416 -2.59 2.97 -16.33
CA CYS A 416 -1.74 2.00 -15.66
C CYS A 416 -0.56 1.59 -16.56
N VAL A 417 -0.78 1.49 -17.87
CA VAL A 417 0.29 1.25 -18.84
C VAL A 417 1.27 2.42 -18.89
N THR A 418 0.76 3.65 -18.82
CA THR A 418 1.58 4.88 -18.78
C THR A 418 2.45 4.92 -17.53
N ALA A 419 1.89 4.54 -16.37
CA ALA A 419 2.61 4.55 -15.10
C ALA A 419 3.66 3.44 -15.01
N LEU A 420 3.31 2.20 -15.38
CA LEU A 420 4.18 1.03 -15.21
C LEU A 420 5.19 0.89 -16.35
N GLY A 421 4.85 1.35 -17.56
CA GLY A 421 5.52 0.95 -18.79
C GLY A 421 4.88 -0.31 -19.37
N LYS A 422 4.97 -0.44 -20.71
CA LYS A 422 4.25 -1.46 -21.47
C LYS A 422 4.56 -2.89 -21.01
N GLU A 423 5.83 -3.25 -20.95
CA GLU A 423 6.28 -4.61 -20.63
C GLU A 423 5.86 -5.02 -19.21
N THR A 424 6.08 -4.15 -18.21
CA THR A 424 5.66 -4.39 -16.83
C THR A 424 4.14 -4.51 -16.72
N ALA A 425 3.38 -3.66 -17.43
CA ALA A 425 1.92 -3.72 -17.44
C ALA A 425 1.40 -5.03 -18.04
N GLU A 426 1.99 -5.49 -19.15
CA GLU A 426 1.65 -6.77 -19.78
C GLU A 426 1.96 -7.96 -18.85
N ALA A 427 3.14 -7.97 -18.22
CA ALA A 427 3.52 -8.99 -17.24
C ALA A 427 2.58 -9.01 -16.02
N TYR A 428 2.20 -7.84 -15.51
CA TYR A 428 1.26 -7.71 -14.40
C TYR A 428 -0.12 -8.28 -14.75
N VAL A 429 -0.69 -7.87 -15.89
CA VAL A 429 -1.99 -8.35 -16.36
C VAL A 429 -1.96 -9.86 -16.58
N ALA A 430 -0.87 -10.41 -17.14
CA ALA A 430 -0.71 -11.85 -17.32
C ALA A 430 -0.74 -12.61 -15.98
N LEU A 431 -0.01 -12.14 -14.97
CA LEU A 431 0.00 -12.73 -13.63
C LEU A 431 -1.38 -12.67 -12.97
N LYS A 432 -2.06 -11.54 -13.03
CA LYS A 432 -3.39 -11.37 -12.44
C LYS A 432 -4.48 -12.15 -13.17
N THR A 433 -4.34 -12.32 -14.49
CA THR A 433 -5.21 -13.20 -15.27
C THR A 433 -5.04 -14.66 -14.86
N ARG A 434 -3.80 -15.12 -14.63
CA ARG A 434 -3.53 -16.47 -14.08
C ARG A 434 -4.10 -16.64 -12.68
N GLU A 435 -3.89 -15.66 -11.81
CA GLU A 435 -4.46 -15.66 -10.45
C GLU A 435 -5.98 -15.83 -10.47
N TRP A 436 -6.68 -15.11 -11.36
CA TRP A 436 -8.12 -15.26 -11.55
C TRP A 436 -8.50 -16.66 -12.07
N ALA A 437 -7.75 -17.19 -13.05
CA ALA A 437 -8.02 -18.50 -13.63
C ALA A 437 -7.82 -19.66 -12.63
N GLU A 438 -6.84 -19.54 -11.74
CA GLU A 438 -6.66 -20.44 -10.61
C GLU A 438 -7.85 -20.36 -9.65
N TYR A 439 -8.21 -19.15 -9.19
CA TYR A 439 -9.35 -18.95 -8.30
C TYR A 439 -10.66 -19.48 -8.87
N ALA A 440 -10.91 -19.27 -10.17
CA ALA A 440 -12.17 -19.64 -10.83
C ALA A 440 -12.49 -21.14 -10.70
N GLN A 441 -11.48 -21.99 -10.52
CA GLN A 441 -11.65 -23.44 -10.30
C GLN A 441 -12.18 -23.77 -8.89
N HIS A 442 -12.00 -22.85 -7.94
CA HIS A 442 -12.41 -22.96 -6.54
C HIS A 442 -13.59 -22.06 -6.19
N ALA A 443 -14.06 -21.23 -7.14
CA ALA A 443 -15.05 -20.20 -6.87
C ALA A 443 -16.39 -20.81 -6.37
N PRO A 444 -16.97 -20.27 -5.29
CA PRO A 444 -18.23 -20.78 -4.75
C PRO A 444 -19.41 -20.48 -5.69
N LYS A 445 -20.44 -21.33 -5.66
CA LYS A 445 -21.68 -21.10 -6.43
C LYS A 445 -22.45 -19.87 -5.92
N SER A 446 -22.43 -19.64 -4.61
CA SER A 446 -22.83 -18.41 -3.93
C SER A 446 -21.65 -17.43 -3.98
N GLY A 447 -21.70 -16.48 -4.92
CA GLY A 447 -20.54 -15.69 -5.38
C GLY A 447 -19.90 -14.70 -4.41
N ASN A 448 -19.69 -15.05 -3.14
CA ASN A 448 -19.01 -14.19 -2.18
C ASN A 448 -18.33 -14.91 -1.01
N GLU A 449 -18.38 -16.24 -0.90
CA GLU A 449 -17.68 -16.95 0.20
C GLU A 449 -16.15 -16.84 0.08
N VAL A 450 -15.46 -16.71 1.23
CA VAL A 450 -14.00 -16.80 1.29
C VAL A 450 -13.61 -18.27 1.25
N THR A 451 -12.88 -18.67 0.22
CA THR A 451 -12.50 -20.07 -0.01
C THR A 451 -11.19 -20.43 0.69
N GLU A 452 -10.95 -21.73 0.87
CA GLU A 452 -9.67 -22.23 1.41
C GLU A 452 -8.48 -21.80 0.53
N TRP A 453 -8.65 -21.82 -0.79
CA TRP A 453 -7.64 -21.34 -1.74
C TRP A 453 -7.21 -19.89 -1.46
N GLU A 454 -8.16 -19.01 -1.11
CA GLU A 454 -7.85 -17.62 -0.77
C GLU A 454 -7.08 -17.52 0.55
N ILE A 455 -7.47 -18.30 1.56
CA ILE A 455 -6.78 -18.33 2.85
C ILE A 455 -5.34 -18.83 2.65
N GLU A 456 -5.14 -19.92 1.92
CA GLU A 456 -3.81 -20.46 1.63
C GLU A 456 -2.95 -19.45 0.87
N LYS A 457 -3.53 -18.75 -0.11
CA LYS A 457 -2.81 -17.81 -0.97
C LYS A 457 -2.50 -16.48 -0.28
N TYR A 458 -3.41 -15.95 0.54
CA TYR A 458 -3.36 -14.56 1.00
C TYR A 458 -3.08 -14.38 2.49
N LEU A 459 -3.25 -15.41 3.33
CA LEU A 459 -3.11 -15.28 4.77
C LEU A 459 -1.71 -14.75 5.18
N TYR A 460 -0.67 -15.23 4.51
CA TYR A 460 0.72 -14.86 4.79
C TYR A 460 1.35 -13.90 3.77
N ALA A 461 0.60 -13.55 2.71
CA ALA A 461 1.06 -12.70 1.61
C ALA A 461 1.57 -11.33 2.09
#